data_AF-A0A838HJ45-F1
#
_entry.id   AF-A0A838HJ45-F1
#
_cell.length_a   1.000
_cell.length_b   1.000
_cell.length_c   1.000
_cell.angle_alpha   90.00
_cell.angle_beta   90.00
_cell.angle_gamma   90.00
#
_symmetry.space_group_name_H-M   'P 1'
#
loop_
_entity.id
_entity.type
_entity.pdbx_description
1 polymer ?
#
loop_
_entity_poly.entity_id
_entity_poly.type
_entity_poly.pdbx_seq_one_letter_code
_entity_poly.pdbx_strand_id
1 'polypeptide(L)'
;MARRTAFKFRRAALLPLLTIGFGACAPAATRSATECSVPASTLVDVRSVDATIRTEIRYATPNNFTGRRLPGYETARALLRPEAAAALGRVQARLRAEGLSLKVWDAYRPVRATLAMVD
;
A
#
# COMPACT_ATOMS: atom_id res chain seq x y z
N MET A 1 -21.25 -10.01 -25.77
CA MET A 1 -20.51 -10.83 -26.76
C MET A 1 -19.10 -10.26 -26.89
N ALA A 2 -18.12 -11.01 -26.40
CA ALA A 2 -16.77 -10.55 -26.07
C ALA A 2 -15.88 -10.39 -27.32
N ARG A 3 -15.29 -9.20 -27.50
CA ARG A 3 -14.21 -8.99 -28.48
C ARG A 3 -12.87 -9.34 -27.83
N ARG A 4 -12.40 -10.56 -28.05
CA ARG A 4 -11.05 -11.01 -27.68
C ARG A 4 -10.06 -10.45 -28.70
N THR A 5 -9.35 -9.37 -28.35
CA THR A 5 -8.22 -8.87 -29.14
C THR A 5 -6.96 -9.67 -28.80
N ALA A 6 -6.46 -10.43 -29.79
CA ALA A 6 -5.27 -11.26 -29.68
C ALA A 6 -4.00 -10.38 -29.70
N PHE A 7 -3.27 -10.37 -28.59
CA PHE A 7 -2.01 -9.65 -28.44
C PHE A 7 -0.85 -10.55 -28.93
N LYS A 8 -0.37 -10.33 -30.15
CA LYS A 8 0.77 -11.06 -30.73
C LYS A 8 2.10 -10.48 -30.21
N PHE A 9 2.71 -11.12 -29.21
CA PHE A 9 4.08 -10.84 -28.78
C PHE A 9 5.08 -11.55 -29.69
N ARG A 10 5.80 -10.79 -30.52
CA ARG A 10 6.98 -11.31 -31.25
C ARG A 10 8.17 -11.32 -30.31
N ARG A 11 8.71 -12.51 -30.07
CA ARG A 11 10.01 -12.74 -29.42
C ARG A 11 11.13 -12.31 -30.37
N ALA A 12 12.07 -11.50 -29.89
CA ALA A 12 13.38 -11.35 -30.51
C ALA A 12 14.45 -11.42 -29.41
N ALA A 13 15.31 -12.41 -29.56
CA ALA A 13 16.45 -12.71 -28.70
C ALA A 13 17.68 -11.92 -29.14
N LEU A 14 18.57 -11.55 -28.20
CA LEU A 14 20.00 -11.93 -28.17
C LEU A 14 20.73 -11.18 -27.03
N LEU A 15 21.41 -11.95 -26.17
CA LEU A 15 22.51 -11.56 -25.27
C LEU A 15 23.84 -11.62 -26.08
N PRO A 16 25.06 -11.33 -25.54
CA PRO A 16 25.53 -10.48 -24.43
C PRO A 16 26.65 -9.50 -24.89
N LEU A 17 27.15 -8.58 -24.05
CA LEU A 17 28.61 -8.28 -24.04
C LEU A 17 29.07 -7.60 -22.76
N LEU A 18 30.16 -8.13 -22.23
CA LEU A 18 30.91 -7.80 -21.03
C LEU A 18 31.82 -6.59 -21.27
N THR A 19 31.82 -5.59 -20.39
CA THR A 19 33.00 -4.73 -20.14
C THR A 19 33.03 -4.33 -18.67
N ILE A 20 33.98 -4.90 -17.91
CA ILE A 20 34.34 -4.47 -16.56
C ILE A 20 35.44 -3.42 -16.75
N GLY A 21 35.08 -2.14 -16.64
CA GLY A 21 36.02 -1.04 -16.56
C GLY A 21 36.27 -0.67 -15.10
N PHE A 22 37.45 -0.99 -14.57
CA PHE A 22 37.93 -0.53 -13.28
C PHE A 22 38.62 0.82 -13.48
N GLY A 23 37.98 1.91 -13.04
CA GLY A 23 38.49 3.27 -13.26
C GLY A 23 38.09 4.22 -12.13
N ALA A 24 39.08 4.58 -11.32
CA ALA A 24 39.23 5.76 -10.48
C ALA A 24 38.08 6.18 -9.53
N CYS A 25 38.37 6.00 -8.23
CA CYS A 25 37.72 6.67 -7.12
C CYS A 25 37.92 8.20 -7.19
N ALA A 26 36.83 8.95 -7.31
CA ALA A 26 36.74 10.34 -6.90
C ALA A 26 35.27 10.66 -6.54
N PRO A 27 34.94 10.97 -5.26
CA PRO A 27 33.71 11.68 -4.95
C PRO A 27 34.06 13.18 -4.95
N ALA A 28 33.67 13.95 -5.97
CA ALA A 28 32.31 14.43 -6.24
C ALA A 28 31.77 15.33 -5.11
N ALA A 29 31.82 16.63 -5.39
CA ALA A 29 30.77 17.62 -5.15
C ALA A 29 30.06 17.63 -3.79
N THR A 30 30.27 18.74 -3.07
CA THR A 30 29.34 19.29 -2.08
C THR A 30 27.92 19.29 -2.62
N ARG A 31 27.12 18.29 -2.25
CA ARG A 31 25.67 18.32 -2.45
C ARG A 31 25.03 18.99 -1.25
N SER A 32 24.66 20.23 -1.50
CA SER A 32 23.71 21.01 -0.73
C SER A 32 22.38 20.27 -0.59
N ALA A 33 21.75 20.43 0.58
CA ALA A 33 20.36 20.16 0.95
C ALA A 33 19.74 18.84 0.44
N THR A 34 19.59 17.88 1.36
CA THR A 34 18.49 16.92 1.30
C THR A 34 17.80 16.95 2.65
N GLU A 35 16.52 17.30 2.60
CA GLU A 35 15.55 17.19 3.69
C GLU A 35 15.75 15.89 4.45
N CYS A 36 15.47 15.92 5.75
CA CYS A 36 15.45 14.73 6.60
C CYS A 36 14.41 13.76 6.04
N SER A 37 14.81 12.91 5.09
CA SER A 37 13.91 11.95 4.45
C SER A 37 13.61 10.90 5.50
N VAL A 38 12.51 11.13 6.22
CA VAL A 38 11.91 10.13 7.08
C VAL A 38 11.76 8.87 6.22
N PRO A 39 12.29 7.71 6.65
CA PRO A 39 12.15 6.49 5.86
C PRO A 39 10.67 6.30 5.56
N ALA A 40 10.33 6.14 4.28
CA ALA A 40 8.96 5.92 3.84
C ALA A 40 8.36 4.78 4.68
N SER A 41 7.33 5.10 5.47
CA SER A 41 6.77 4.12 6.39
C SER A 41 6.26 2.92 5.59
N THR A 42 6.57 1.70 6.05
CA THR A 42 6.15 0.45 5.37
C THR A 42 4.64 0.37 5.21
N LEU A 43 3.90 1.03 6.11
CA LEU A 43 2.47 1.18 6.08
C LEU A 43 2.10 2.67 6.24
N VAL A 44 1.03 3.08 5.57
CA VAL A 44 0.45 4.42 5.62
C VAL A 44 -1.02 4.32 6.03
N ASP A 45 -1.54 5.40 6.61
CA ASP A 45 -2.97 5.48 6.90
C ASP A 45 -3.76 5.71 5.62
N VAL A 46 -4.89 5.05 5.46
CA VAL A 46 -5.83 5.36 4.38
C VAL A 46 -6.31 6.81 4.48
N ARG A 47 -6.53 7.32 5.70
CA ARG A 47 -7.00 8.70 5.88
C ARG A 47 -5.96 9.77 5.52
N SER A 48 -4.66 9.42 5.46
CA SER A 48 -3.65 10.36 4.95
C SER A 48 -3.66 10.46 3.43
N VAL A 49 -4.24 9.49 2.71
CA VAL A 49 -4.41 9.56 1.26
C VAL A 49 -5.67 10.35 0.90
N ASP A 50 -6.78 10.09 1.58
CA ASP A 50 -8.01 10.89 1.46
C ASP A 50 -8.77 10.84 2.80
N ALA A 51 -8.91 12.01 3.43
CA ALA A 51 -9.57 12.16 4.72
C ALA A 51 -11.08 11.87 4.69
N THR A 52 -11.70 11.82 3.50
CA THR A 52 -13.13 11.53 3.34
C THR A 52 -13.46 10.05 3.36
N ILE A 53 -12.45 9.18 3.34
CA ILE A 53 -12.64 7.74 3.49
C ILE A 53 -13.05 7.45 4.94
N ARG A 54 -14.22 6.84 5.11
CA ARG A 54 -14.73 6.47 6.42
C ARG A 54 -14.05 5.20 6.89
N THR A 55 -13.53 5.18 8.11
CA THR A 55 -12.94 3.98 8.70
C THR A 55 -13.66 3.61 9.99
N GLU A 56 -14.03 2.34 10.11
CA GLU A 56 -14.63 1.73 11.29
C GLU A 56 -13.93 0.40 11.56
N ILE A 57 -12.74 0.47 12.16
CA ILE A 57 -11.87 -0.69 12.34
C ILE A 57 -12.50 -1.65 13.36
N ARG A 58 -13.20 -2.67 12.86
CA ARG A 58 -14.08 -3.53 13.66
C ARG A 58 -13.33 -4.29 14.74
N TYR A 59 -12.15 -4.81 14.39
CA TYR A 59 -11.31 -5.59 15.29
C TYR A 59 -10.60 -4.77 16.39
N ALA A 60 -10.64 -3.43 16.29
CA ALA A 60 -10.18 -2.54 17.36
C ALA A 60 -11.21 -2.35 18.48
N THR A 61 -12.42 -2.91 18.34
CA THR A 61 -13.51 -2.80 19.31
C THR A 61 -14.15 -4.17 19.55
N PRO A 62 -15.00 -4.34 20.59
CA PRO A 62 -15.82 -5.55 20.77
C PRO A 62 -16.87 -5.77 19.66
N ASN A 63 -17.13 -4.78 18.81
CA ASN A 63 -18.10 -4.86 17.72
C ASN A 63 -17.53 -5.64 16.51
N ASN A 64 -17.25 -6.91 16.73
CA ASN A 64 -16.85 -7.90 15.73
C ASN A 64 -17.28 -9.30 16.19
N PHE A 65 -17.14 -10.30 15.33
CA PHE A 65 -17.65 -11.65 15.60
C PHE A 65 -17.00 -12.36 16.80
N THR A 66 -15.79 -11.96 17.21
CA THR A 66 -15.11 -12.54 18.39
C THR A 66 -15.65 -11.97 19.71
N GLY A 67 -16.46 -10.90 19.67
CA GLY A 67 -17.00 -10.22 20.86
C GLY A 67 -15.95 -9.48 21.70
N ARG A 68 -14.67 -9.50 21.30
CA ARG A 68 -13.56 -8.84 21.99
C ARG A 68 -12.67 -8.08 21.02
N ARG A 69 -11.91 -7.11 21.52
CA ARG A 69 -10.86 -6.45 20.72
C ARG A 69 -9.74 -7.46 20.43
N LEU A 70 -9.27 -7.52 19.18
CA LEU A 70 -8.21 -8.45 18.80
C LEU A 70 -6.81 -7.93 19.15
N PRO A 71 -5.86 -8.83 19.47
CA PRO A 71 -4.50 -8.44 19.80
C PRO A 71 -3.83 -7.74 18.61
N GLY A 72 -3.17 -6.62 18.86
CA GLY A 72 -2.48 -5.82 17.85
C GLY A 72 -3.29 -4.72 17.17
N TYR A 73 -4.59 -4.61 17.42
CA TYR A 73 -5.38 -3.44 16.99
C TYR A 73 -5.33 -2.31 18.04
N GLU A 74 -4.14 -1.81 18.37
CA GLU A 74 -3.88 -0.76 19.40
C GLU A 74 -4.54 0.57 19.10
N THR A 75 -4.67 0.89 17.82
CA THR A 75 -5.38 2.08 17.37
C THR A 75 -6.37 1.70 16.27
N ALA A 76 -7.46 2.45 16.15
CA ALA A 76 -8.48 2.25 15.12
C ALA A 76 -8.05 2.89 13.78
N ARG A 77 -6.85 2.50 13.29
CA ARG A 77 -6.27 3.01 12.04
C ARG A 77 -6.35 1.98 10.91
N ALA A 78 -6.69 2.44 9.71
CA ALA A 78 -6.66 1.61 8.51
C ALA A 78 -5.27 1.74 7.88
N LEU A 79 -4.36 0.84 8.23
CA LEU A 79 -3.00 0.86 7.70
C LEU A 79 -2.87 -0.02 6.45
N LEU A 80 -2.29 0.50 5.38
CA LEU A 80 -2.05 -0.23 4.12
C LEU A 80 -0.62 0.04 3.63
N ARG A 81 -0.11 -0.83 2.75
CA ARG A 81 1.09 -0.48 1.99
C ARG A 81 0.84 0.76 1.11
N PRO A 82 1.87 1.60 0.87
CA PRO A 82 1.71 2.84 0.11
C PRO A 82 1.03 2.67 -1.25
N GLU A 83 1.38 1.65 -2.02
CA GLU A 83 0.79 1.44 -3.35
C GLU A 83 -0.68 1.00 -3.30
N ALA A 84 -1.07 0.22 -2.28
CA ALA A 84 -2.46 -0.15 -2.07
C ALA A 84 -3.29 1.06 -1.61
N ALA A 85 -2.74 1.90 -0.72
CA ALA A 85 -3.39 3.12 -0.26
C ALA A 85 -3.59 4.11 -1.43
N ALA A 86 -2.58 4.28 -2.30
CA ALA A 86 -2.69 5.10 -3.50
C ALA A 86 -3.74 4.58 -4.49
N ALA A 87 -3.84 3.25 -4.66
CA ALA A 87 -4.89 2.65 -5.47
C ALA A 87 -6.29 2.89 -4.91
N LEU A 88 -6.43 2.76 -3.59
CA LEU A 88 -7.68 3.06 -2.88
C LEU A 88 -8.09 4.52 -3.05
N GLY A 89 -7.15 5.46 -2.99
CA GLY A 89 -7.39 6.89 -3.24
C GLY A 89 -7.96 7.16 -4.64
N ARG A 90 -7.49 6.46 -5.68
CA ARG A 90 -8.07 6.58 -7.04
C ARG A 90 -9.52 6.07 -7.10
N VAL A 91 -9.82 4.99 -6.38
CA VAL A 91 -11.20 4.47 -6.28
C VAL A 91 -12.09 5.47 -5.54
N GLN A 92 -11.63 6.03 -4.42
CA GLN A 92 -12.34 7.06 -3.67
C GLN A 92 -12.67 8.26 -4.55
N ALA A 93 -11.70 8.77 -5.31
CA ALA A 93 -11.90 9.90 -6.22
C ALA A 93 -12.99 9.62 -7.26
N ARG A 94 -13.03 8.40 -7.83
CA ARG A 94 -14.07 7.99 -8.76
C ARG A 94 -15.44 7.90 -8.10
N LEU A 95 -15.54 7.26 -6.94
CA LEU A 95 -16.81 7.09 -6.21
C LEU A 95 -17.40 8.43 -5.78
N ARG A 96 -16.55 9.40 -5.43
CA ARG A 96 -16.99 10.75 -5.08
C ARG A 96 -17.69 11.47 -6.23
N ALA A 97 -17.30 11.23 -7.47
CA ALA A 97 -18.00 11.78 -8.64
C ALA A 97 -19.43 11.25 -8.77
N GLU A 98 -19.73 10.11 -8.14
CA GLU A 98 -21.05 9.47 -8.11
C GLU A 98 -21.79 9.76 -6.78
N GLY A 99 -21.26 10.63 -5.92
CA GLY A 99 -21.84 10.91 -4.60
C GLY A 99 -21.65 9.79 -3.57
N LEU A 100 -20.75 8.84 -3.85
CA LEU A 100 -20.43 7.69 -2.99
C LEU A 100 -19.10 7.90 -2.26
N SER A 101 -18.86 7.11 -1.21
CA SER A 101 -17.59 7.11 -0.47
C SER A 101 -17.27 5.71 0.05
N LEU A 102 -15.98 5.40 0.15
CA LEU A 102 -15.50 4.16 0.74
C LEU A 102 -15.69 4.13 2.24
N LYS A 103 -16.03 2.93 2.73
CA LYS A 103 -16.07 2.58 4.14
C LYS A 103 -15.17 1.39 4.40
N VAL A 104 -14.12 1.58 5.17
CA VAL A 104 -13.10 0.55 5.48
C VAL A 104 -13.36 -0.02 6.87
N TRP A 105 -13.60 -1.33 6.93
CA TRP A 105 -13.80 -2.07 8.19
C TRP A 105 -12.54 -2.75 8.71
N ASP A 106 -11.62 -3.08 7.81
CA ASP A 106 -10.33 -3.69 8.13
C ASP A 106 -9.29 -3.37 7.05
N ALA A 107 -8.02 -3.45 7.43
CA ALA A 107 -6.87 -3.18 6.57
C ALA A 107 -5.72 -4.14 6.94
N TYR A 108 -4.50 -3.65 7.20
CA TYR A 108 -3.43 -4.47 7.76
C TYR A 108 -3.90 -5.18 9.04
N ARG A 109 -3.79 -6.51 9.03
CA ARG A 109 -4.10 -7.39 10.15
C ARG A 109 -2.81 -8.05 10.66
N PRO A 110 -2.40 -7.81 11.91
CA PRO A 110 -1.28 -8.52 12.52
C PRO A 110 -1.55 -10.03 12.59
N VAL A 111 -0.52 -10.86 12.41
CA VAL A 111 -0.65 -12.34 12.47
C VAL A 111 -1.27 -12.80 13.79
N ARG A 112 -0.89 -12.18 14.92
CA ARG A 112 -1.49 -12.46 16.23
C ARG A 112 -3.00 -12.26 16.29
N ALA A 113 -3.55 -11.30 15.54
CA ALA A 113 -5.00 -11.10 15.44
C ALA A 113 -5.63 -12.28 14.68
N THR A 114 -5.03 -12.70 13.58
CA THR A 114 -5.52 -13.85 12.80
C THR A 114 -5.54 -15.13 13.62
N LEU A 115 -4.50 -15.41 14.41
CA LEU A 115 -4.46 -16.59 15.29
C LEU A 115 -5.59 -16.54 16.32
N ALA A 116 -5.78 -15.40 16.98
CA ALA A 116 -6.84 -15.21 17.98
C ALA A 116 -8.29 -15.31 17.44
N MET A 117 -8.49 -15.41 16.12
CA MET A 117 -9.81 -15.66 15.52
C MET A 117 -10.16 -17.16 15.44
N VAL A 118 -9.15 -18.03 15.47
CA VAL A 118 -9.29 -19.48 15.31
C VAL A 118 -9.22 -20.19 16.66
N ASP A 119 -8.47 -19.62 17.61
CA ASP A 119 -8.37 -20.07 19.01
C ASP A 119 -9.65 -19.80 19.81
#